data_AF-A0A7V5R6T4-F1
#
_entry.id   AF-A0A7V5R6T4-F1
#
_cell.length_a   1.000
_cell.length_b   1.000
_cell.length_c   1.000
_cell.angle_alpha   90.00
_cell.angle_beta   90.00
_cell.angle_gamma   90.00
#
_symmetry.space_group_name_H-M   'P 1'
#
loop_
_entity.id
_entity.type
_entity.pdbx_description
1 polymer ?
#
loop_
_entity_poly.entity_id
_entity_poly.type
_entity_poly.pdbx_seq_one_letter_code
_entity_poly.pdbx_strand_id
1 'polypeptide(L)'
;MKLFAWQKRLRLSHIRRSILVVLVVSAAVWILPGRARATAPVQKFHARVEQRTAEELARRDFMSVCPPFFLRDEQGRIIDPQHGVNVQQPYSPEKTCGRCHDYKRITSGYHFQQGKDEKLSPKLAALYPWMRTPGQYGGRY
;
A
#
# COMPACT_ATOMS: atom_id res chain seq x y z
N MET A 1 63.17 32.67 12.76
CA MET A 1 62.65 31.52 11.97
C MET A 1 62.21 30.33 12.87
N LYS A 2 61.42 30.53 13.94
CA LYS A 2 60.93 29.43 14.80
C LYS A 2 59.41 29.39 15.00
N LEU A 3 58.67 30.43 14.60
CA LEU A 3 57.21 30.50 14.73
C LEU A 3 56.45 29.73 13.63
N PHE A 4 57.03 29.57 12.44
CA PHE A 4 56.37 28.90 11.30
C PHE A 4 56.24 27.37 11.45
N ALA A 5 57.09 26.73 12.27
CA ALA A 5 57.09 25.28 12.45
C ALA A 5 55.99 24.80 13.44
N TRP A 6 55.59 25.64 14.39
CA TRP A 6 54.58 25.31 15.39
C TRP A 6 53.16 25.31 14.79
N GLN A 7 52.87 26.26 13.90
CA GLN A 7 51.56 26.40 13.24
C GLN A 7 51.23 25.24 12.28
N LYS A 8 52.24 24.63 11.65
CA LYS A 8 52.05 23.44 10.78
C LYS A 8 51.77 22.16 11.59
N ARG A 9 52.36 22.01 12.79
CA ARG A 9 52.15 20.83 13.65
C ARG A 9 50.72 20.75 14.21
N LEU A 10 50.14 21.89 14.56
CA LEU A 10 48.76 21.99 15.06
C LEU A 10 47.70 21.74 13.98
N ARG A 11 47.92 22.19 12.73
CA ARG A 11 46.98 21.93 11.63
C ARG A 11 46.91 20.44 11.24
N LEU A 12 48.03 19.72 11.26
CA LEU A 12 48.02 18.27 10.98
C LEU A 12 47.33 17.45 12.09
N SER A 13 47.37 17.88 13.35
CA SER A 13 46.67 17.17 14.43
C SER A 13 45.16 17.33 14.40
N HIS A 14 44.64 18.49 13.95
CA HIS A 14 43.20 18.69 13.78
C HIS A 14 42.67 17.88 12.59
N ILE A 15 43.38 17.86 11.45
CA ILE A 15 42.98 17.07 10.27
C ILE A 15 42.96 15.56 10.59
N ARG A 16 43.96 15.06 11.33
CA ARG A 16 44.01 13.64 11.73
C ARG A 16 42.92 13.25 12.74
N ARG A 17 42.54 14.14 13.66
CA ARG A 17 41.43 13.93 14.59
C ARG A 17 40.07 13.97 13.89
N SER A 18 39.88 14.86 12.93
CA SER A 18 38.63 14.95 12.15
C SER A 18 38.43 13.75 11.23
N ILE A 19 39.49 13.22 10.60
CA ILE A 19 39.41 12.02 9.76
C ILE A 19 39.08 10.77 10.60
N LEU A 20 39.68 10.63 11.80
CA LEU A 20 39.38 9.52 12.69
C LEU A 20 37.93 9.56 13.22
N VAL A 21 37.41 10.75 13.54
CA VAL A 21 36.01 10.91 13.99
C VAL A 21 35.03 10.64 12.86
N VAL A 22 35.30 11.09 11.63
CA VAL A 22 34.44 10.80 10.47
C VAL A 22 34.44 9.31 10.13
N LEU A 23 35.58 8.61 10.23
CA LEU A 23 35.65 7.16 10.01
C LEU A 23 34.94 6.34 11.10
N VAL A 24 34.99 6.78 12.37
CA VAL A 24 34.27 6.10 13.47
C VAL A 24 32.74 6.34 13.37
N VAL A 25 32.30 7.54 13.01
CA VAL A 25 30.86 7.83 12.83
C VAL A 25 30.31 7.12 11.58
N SER A 26 31.07 7.03 10.49
CA SER A 26 30.65 6.26 9.32
C SER A 26 30.67 4.76 9.56
N ALA A 27 31.61 4.21 10.35
CA ALA A 27 31.54 2.80 10.76
C ALA A 27 30.34 2.49 11.67
N ALA A 28 29.91 3.42 12.54
CA ALA A 28 28.77 3.22 13.43
C ALA A 28 27.41 3.17 12.71
N VAL A 29 27.28 3.82 11.54
CA VAL A 29 26.04 3.79 10.73
C VAL A 29 25.83 2.43 10.05
N TRP A 30 26.89 1.62 9.89
CA TRP A 30 26.83 0.29 9.27
C TRP A 30 26.74 -0.87 10.27
N ILE A 31 26.76 -0.61 11.58
CA ILE A 31 26.64 -1.63 12.64
C ILE A 31 25.32 -1.45 13.43
N LEU A 32 24.31 -0.82 12.83
CA LEU A 32 22.94 -1.07 13.25
C LEU A 32 22.46 -2.28 12.43
N PRO A 33 22.27 -3.48 13.05
CA PRO A 33 21.54 -4.52 12.36
C PRO A 33 20.22 -3.89 11.96
N GLY A 34 19.99 -3.80 10.64
CA GLY A 34 18.75 -3.25 10.11
C GLY A 34 17.63 -3.89 10.90
N ARG A 35 16.84 -3.08 11.60
CA ARG A 35 15.70 -3.57 12.36
C ARG A 35 14.81 -4.20 11.30
N ALA A 36 15.00 -5.51 11.09
CA ALA A 36 14.21 -6.30 10.17
C ALA A 36 12.79 -5.96 10.58
N ARG A 37 12.07 -5.30 9.67
CA ARG A 37 10.66 -5.01 9.90
C ARG A 37 10.09 -6.39 10.12
N ALA A 38 9.75 -6.71 11.37
CA ALA A 38 9.14 -7.98 11.69
C ALA A 38 7.98 -8.07 10.71
N THR A 39 8.07 -8.99 9.76
CA THR A 39 6.94 -9.29 8.92
C THR A 39 5.90 -9.71 9.92
N ALA A 40 4.87 -8.86 10.10
CA ALA A 40 3.71 -9.26 10.87
C ALA A 40 3.37 -10.67 10.35
N PRO A 41 3.22 -11.67 11.23
CA PRO A 41 2.96 -13.02 10.78
C PRO A 41 1.86 -12.90 9.75
N VAL A 42 2.13 -13.38 8.53
CA VAL A 42 1.07 -13.57 7.55
C VAL A 42 0.03 -14.33 8.35
N GLN A 43 -1.07 -13.68 8.70
CA GLN A 43 -2.20 -14.40 9.25
C GLN A 43 -2.48 -15.40 8.14
N LYS A 44 -2.06 -16.65 8.35
CA LYS A 44 -2.54 -17.77 7.59
C LYS A 44 -4.03 -17.67 7.81
N PHE A 45 -4.68 -17.12 6.79
CA PHE A 45 -6.11 -17.05 6.74
C PHE A 45 -6.53 -18.50 6.86
N HIS A 46 -6.93 -18.92 8.05
CA HIS A 46 -7.54 -20.22 8.21
C HIS A 46 -8.72 -20.18 7.25
N ALA A 47 -8.66 -21.02 6.24
CA ALA A 47 -9.75 -21.28 5.34
C ALA A 47 -10.89 -21.88 6.15
N ARG A 48 -11.63 -21.10 6.94
CA ARG A 48 -12.97 -21.48 7.39
C ARG A 48 -14.00 -21.32 6.28
N VAL A 49 -13.57 -21.54 5.04
CA VAL A 49 -14.42 -21.98 3.93
C VAL A 49 -14.62 -23.50 4.03
N GLU A 50 -13.60 -24.25 4.47
CA GLU A 50 -13.65 -25.72 4.59
C GLU A 50 -14.38 -26.20 5.86
N GLN A 51 -14.44 -25.40 6.91
CA GLN A 51 -15.05 -25.76 8.20
C GLN A 51 -16.47 -25.18 8.39
N ARG A 52 -17.20 -24.96 7.30
CA ARG A 52 -18.56 -24.40 7.35
C ARG A 52 -19.58 -25.47 7.68
N THR A 53 -20.62 -25.07 8.40
CA THR A 53 -21.73 -25.97 8.71
C THR A 53 -22.51 -26.29 7.43
N ALA A 54 -23.08 -27.49 7.34
CA ALA A 54 -23.93 -27.87 6.22
C ALA A 54 -25.12 -26.92 6.05
N GLU A 55 -25.63 -26.35 7.15
CA GLU A 55 -26.71 -25.38 7.15
C GLU A 55 -26.30 -24.02 6.54
N GLU A 56 -25.09 -23.53 6.84
CA GLU A 56 -24.54 -22.33 6.21
C GLU A 56 -24.30 -22.53 4.70
N LEU A 57 -23.85 -23.72 4.29
CA LEU A 57 -23.68 -24.06 2.87
C LEU A 57 -25.03 -24.15 2.15
N ALA A 58 -26.04 -24.76 2.76
CA ALA A 58 -27.38 -24.92 2.18
C ALA A 58 -28.13 -23.59 2.02
N ARG A 59 -28.01 -22.65 2.98
CA ARG A 59 -28.63 -21.31 2.88
C ARG A 59 -28.07 -20.46 1.73
N ARG A 60 -26.92 -20.85 1.21
CA ARG A 60 -26.16 -20.13 0.18
C ARG A 60 -26.46 -20.66 -1.23
N ASP A 61 -27.01 -21.86 -1.33
CA ASP A 61 -27.21 -22.59 -2.58
C ASP A 61 -28.19 -21.91 -3.56
N PHE A 62 -29.06 -21.02 -3.09
CA PHE A 62 -30.07 -20.42 -3.97
C PHE A 62 -29.57 -19.21 -4.79
N MET A 63 -28.51 -18.48 -4.38
CA MET A 63 -27.99 -17.31 -5.12
C MET A 63 -26.46 -17.05 -4.97
N SER A 64 -25.67 -17.98 -4.42
CA SER A 64 -24.25 -17.70 -4.08
C SER A 64 -23.29 -17.73 -5.28
N VAL A 65 -23.31 -16.66 -6.06
CA VAL A 65 -22.30 -16.39 -7.09
C VAL A 65 -20.89 -16.20 -6.48
N CYS A 66 -20.78 -15.85 -5.20
CA CYS A 66 -19.51 -15.72 -4.49
C CYS A 66 -19.57 -16.36 -3.08
N PRO A 67 -18.53 -17.08 -2.60
CA PRO A 67 -18.38 -17.44 -1.20
C PRO A 67 -18.29 -16.19 -0.31
N PRO A 68 -18.49 -16.25 1.02
CA PRO A 68 -18.21 -15.13 1.90
C PRO A 68 -16.71 -14.81 1.83
N PHE A 69 -16.39 -13.55 1.65
CA PHE A 69 -15.04 -13.02 1.58
C PHE A 69 -14.93 -11.76 2.43
N PHE A 70 -13.71 -11.42 2.83
CA PHE A 70 -13.44 -10.15 3.50
C PHE A 70 -13.19 -9.05 2.47
N LEU A 71 -13.74 -7.87 2.73
CA LEU A 71 -13.33 -6.65 2.03
C LEU A 71 -11.87 -6.35 2.35
N ARG A 72 -11.16 -5.73 1.41
CA ARG A 72 -9.78 -5.31 1.59
C ARG A 72 -9.57 -3.90 1.09
N ASP A 73 -8.62 -3.19 1.69
CA ASP A 73 -8.12 -1.93 1.18
C ASP A 73 -7.04 -2.13 0.10
N GLU A 74 -6.49 -1.02 -0.40
CA GLU A 74 -5.48 -1.02 -1.46
C GLU A 74 -4.16 -1.70 -1.03
N GLN A 75 -3.85 -1.68 0.26
CA GLN A 75 -2.70 -2.38 0.83
C GLN A 75 -2.99 -3.87 1.10
N GLY A 76 -4.21 -4.32 0.82
CA GLY A 76 -4.68 -5.68 1.06
C GLY A 76 -5.04 -5.97 2.51
N ARG A 77 -5.10 -4.96 3.40
CA ARG A 77 -5.55 -5.14 4.79
C ARG A 77 -7.06 -5.40 4.81
N ILE A 78 -7.50 -6.26 5.73
CA ILE A 78 -8.92 -6.58 5.89
C ILE A 78 -9.69 -5.33 6.34
N ILE A 79 -10.84 -5.09 5.74
CA ILE A 79 -11.87 -4.21 6.24
C ILE A 79 -12.99 -5.10 6.78
N ASP A 80 -13.33 -4.94 8.05
CA ASP A 80 -14.42 -5.66 8.72
C ASP A 80 -15.34 -4.66 9.42
N PRO A 81 -16.41 -4.22 8.74
CA PRO A 81 -17.38 -3.28 9.29
C PRO A 81 -18.15 -3.83 10.49
N GLN A 82 -18.31 -5.15 10.61
CA GLN A 82 -19.07 -5.75 11.71
C GLN A 82 -18.30 -5.66 13.03
N HIS A 83 -16.97 -5.69 12.97
CA HIS A 83 -16.09 -5.65 14.13
C HIS A 83 -15.29 -4.35 14.27
N GLY A 84 -15.59 -3.33 13.45
CA GLY A 84 -14.93 -2.02 13.52
C GLY A 84 -13.47 -1.99 13.02
N VAL A 85 -13.04 -3.00 12.24
CA VAL A 85 -11.65 -3.08 11.76
C VAL A 85 -11.50 -2.32 10.44
N ASN A 86 -10.57 -1.35 10.41
CA ASN A 86 -10.22 -0.56 9.22
C ASN A 86 -11.42 0.08 8.50
N VAL A 87 -12.51 0.39 9.22
CA VAL A 87 -13.77 0.87 8.63
C VAL A 87 -13.68 2.22 7.92
N GLN A 88 -12.63 2.98 8.20
CA GLN A 88 -12.35 4.26 7.55
C GLN A 88 -11.49 4.13 6.28
N GLN A 89 -11.03 2.93 5.94
CA GLN A 89 -10.22 2.70 4.76
C GLN A 89 -11.11 2.48 3.53
N PRO A 90 -10.73 3.03 2.36
CA PRO A 90 -11.45 2.75 1.13
C PRO A 90 -11.25 1.29 0.72
N TYR A 91 -12.32 0.65 0.25
CA TYR A 91 -12.27 -0.69 -0.30
C TYR A 91 -11.56 -0.70 -1.67
N SER A 92 -10.77 -1.73 -1.93
CA SER A 92 -10.13 -1.99 -3.22
C SER A 92 -10.83 -3.16 -3.92
N PRO A 93 -11.57 -2.91 -5.03
CA PRO A 93 -12.13 -3.96 -5.88
C PRO A 93 -11.07 -4.95 -6.36
N GLU A 94 -9.88 -4.45 -6.69
CA GLU A 94 -8.77 -5.28 -7.16
C GLU A 94 -8.30 -6.24 -6.07
N LYS A 95 -8.05 -5.74 -4.84
CA LYS A 95 -7.57 -6.61 -3.75
C LYS A 95 -8.65 -7.51 -3.17
N THR A 96 -9.92 -7.16 -3.35
CA THR A 96 -11.07 -7.94 -2.86
C THR A 96 -11.53 -8.97 -3.88
N CYS A 97 -12.05 -8.53 -5.03
CA CYS A 97 -12.61 -9.40 -6.07
C CYS A 97 -11.53 -10.10 -6.89
N GLY A 98 -10.37 -9.47 -7.07
CA GLY A 98 -9.22 -10.03 -7.79
C GLY A 98 -8.61 -11.27 -7.15
N ARG A 99 -9.05 -11.65 -5.93
CA ARG A 99 -8.66 -12.90 -5.26
C ARG A 99 -9.38 -14.12 -5.83
N CYS A 100 -10.57 -13.94 -6.37
CA CYS A 100 -11.42 -15.01 -6.89
C CYS A 100 -11.69 -14.87 -8.40
N HIS A 101 -11.50 -13.68 -8.95
CA HIS A 101 -11.73 -13.40 -10.37
C HIS A 101 -10.53 -12.74 -11.01
N ASP A 102 -10.36 -12.92 -12.32
CA ASP A 102 -9.41 -12.11 -13.08
C ASP A 102 -9.92 -10.66 -13.18
N TYR A 103 -9.41 -9.82 -12.29
CA TYR A 103 -9.79 -8.41 -12.23
C TYR A 103 -9.48 -7.66 -13.54
N LYS A 104 -8.41 -8.03 -14.25
CA LYS A 104 -8.08 -7.41 -15.53
C LYS A 104 -9.13 -7.76 -16.58
N ARG A 105 -9.58 -9.02 -16.61
CA ARG A 105 -10.67 -9.45 -17.49
C ARG A 105 -12.02 -8.81 -17.12
N ILE A 106 -12.34 -8.66 -15.83
CA ILE A 106 -13.56 -7.94 -15.42
C ILE A 106 -13.51 -6.51 -15.92
N THR A 107 -12.40 -5.82 -15.62
CA THR A 107 -12.23 -4.42 -15.98
C THR A 107 -12.06 -4.19 -17.48
N SER A 108 -11.83 -5.22 -18.31
CA SER A 108 -11.83 -5.07 -19.77
C SER A 108 -13.24 -4.94 -20.38
N GLY A 109 -14.30 -5.14 -19.60
CA GLY A 109 -15.68 -4.95 -20.05
C GLY A 109 -15.96 -3.50 -20.46
N TYR A 110 -16.82 -3.30 -21.47
CA TYR A 110 -17.12 -1.99 -22.06
C TYR A 110 -17.48 -0.91 -21.03
N HIS A 111 -18.31 -1.25 -20.04
CA HIS A 111 -18.70 -0.35 -18.95
C HIS A 111 -17.50 0.27 -18.21
N PHE A 112 -16.42 -0.49 -18.06
CA PHE A 112 -15.17 -0.07 -17.42
C PHE A 112 -14.15 0.53 -18.39
N GLN A 113 -14.45 0.66 -19.68
CA GLN A 113 -13.52 1.26 -20.65
C GLN A 113 -14.06 2.58 -21.20
N GLN A 114 -15.39 2.73 -21.22
CA GLN A 114 -16.04 3.94 -21.70
C GLN A 114 -15.57 5.18 -20.93
N GLY A 115 -15.00 6.15 -21.64
CA GLY A 115 -14.54 7.43 -21.09
C GLY A 115 -13.40 7.33 -20.07
N LYS A 116 -12.71 6.18 -19.97
CA LYS A 116 -11.63 5.97 -19.00
C LYS A 116 -10.43 6.87 -19.25
N ASP A 117 -10.04 7.05 -20.50
CA ASP A 117 -8.84 7.81 -20.89
C ASP A 117 -9.19 9.16 -21.56
N GLU A 118 -10.46 9.54 -21.50
CA GLU A 118 -10.95 10.81 -22.06
C GLU A 118 -10.72 11.97 -21.10
N LYS A 119 -10.37 13.13 -21.67
CA LYS A 119 -10.19 14.36 -20.90
C LYS A 119 -11.53 14.92 -20.43
N LEU A 120 -11.65 15.19 -19.14
CA LEU A 120 -12.83 15.85 -18.60
C LEU A 120 -12.96 17.29 -19.15
N SER A 121 -14.14 17.66 -19.62
CA SER A 121 -14.38 19.02 -20.11
C SER A 121 -14.34 20.03 -18.96
N PRO A 122 -13.89 21.29 -19.19
CA PRO A 122 -13.84 22.31 -18.12
C PRO A 122 -15.19 22.56 -17.46
N LYS A 123 -16.28 22.52 -18.24
CA LYS A 123 -17.65 22.66 -17.74
C LYS A 123 -18.03 21.53 -16.77
N LEU A 124 -17.71 20.28 -17.12
CA LEU A 124 -17.98 19.14 -16.24
C LEU A 124 -17.08 19.16 -14.99
N ALA A 125 -15.81 19.52 -15.14
CA ALA A 125 -14.88 19.64 -14.01
C ALA A 125 -15.35 20.71 -12.99
N ALA A 126 -15.92 21.82 -13.46
CA ALA A 126 -16.47 22.85 -12.59
C ALA A 126 -17.74 22.38 -11.85
N LEU A 127 -18.56 21.54 -12.48
CA LEU A 127 -19.80 21.02 -11.87
C LEU A 127 -19.55 19.82 -10.95
N TYR A 128 -18.56 18.98 -11.26
CA TYR A 128 -18.26 17.73 -10.57
C TYR A 128 -16.77 17.64 -10.23
N PRO A 129 -16.30 18.33 -9.18
CA PRO A 129 -14.88 18.43 -8.84
C PRO A 129 -14.23 17.10 -8.43
N TRP A 130 -15.03 16.08 -8.09
CA TRP A 130 -14.55 14.73 -7.78
C TRP A 130 -14.39 13.83 -9.02
N MET A 131 -14.96 14.21 -10.16
CA MET A 131 -14.88 13.46 -11.40
C MET A 131 -13.51 13.67 -12.04
N ARG A 132 -12.84 12.57 -12.43
CA ARG A 132 -11.51 12.64 -13.07
C ARG A 132 -11.59 12.50 -14.59
N THR A 133 -12.55 11.73 -15.07
CA THR A 133 -12.77 11.43 -16.48
C THR A 133 -14.29 11.36 -16.74
N PRO A 134 -14.77 11.58 -17.97
CA PRO A 134 -16.20 11.57 -18.27
C PRO A 134 -16.82 10.17 -18.29
N GLY A 135 -16.01 9.12 -18.13
CA GLY A 135 -16.46 7.73 -18.08
C GLY A 135 -17.25 7.37 -16.83
N GLN A 136 -17.70 6.12 -16.78
CA GLN A 136 -18.46 5.56 -15.64
C GLN A 136 -17.60 5.32 -14.37
N TYR A 137 -16.41 5.91 -14.31
CA TYR A 137 -15.50 5.87 -13.17
C TYR A 137 -15.84 6.99 -12.17
N GLY A 138 -16.95 6.83 -11.45
CA GLY A 138 -17.38 7.79 -10.43
C GLY A 138 -18.07 9.04 -11.00
N GLY A 139 -18.57 8.94 -12.24
CA GLY A 139 -19.38 9.97 -12.88
C GLY A 139 -20.83 10.00 -12.38
N ARG A 140 -21.61 11.00 -12.85
CA ARG A 140 -23.04 11.14 -12.55
C ARG A 140 -23.84 10.33 -13.57
N TYR A 141 -23.95 9.01 -13.34
CA TYR A 141 -24.80 8.00 -13.99
C TYR A 141 -24.91 8.04 -15.52
#